data_AF-A0A401QDB7-F1
#
_entry.id   AF-A0A401QDB7-F1
#
_cell.length_a   1.000
_cell.length_b   1.000
_cell.length_c   1.000
_cell.angle_alpha   90.00
_cell.angle_beta   90.00
_cell.angle_gamma   90.00
#
_symmetry.space_group_name_H-M   'P 1'
#
loop_
_entity.id
_entity.type
_entity.pdbx_description
1 polymer ?
#
loop_
_entity_poly.entity_id
_entity_poly.type
_entity_poly.pdbx_seq_one_letter_code
_entity_poly.pdbx_strand_id
1 'polypeptide(L)'
;MCTQCNPVVYDVLSNFAVLHTLCDPAVLNTLCYTAVRDDLCNRAVLDTLCNQVALESLCNPAALAMLCNPAILETLCNPAVMDTLCNPAVLDILCNLSVLDTLCNLAVVDTLCNPAELDTLCNLAVLDTLCNLAVADTLCNQAVLDTLCNPAVLDTLCNPAVLDALCNLAVSDTLCHPAVLDTLCNPALLDTLCNPAVLDSLCNPAILETLCNPAVLDILCNPAMLDILCNPAVLDTLCNLAMVDTLCHQAVLDTLCNPAVLDTLCNLAVLDTLCNLAVLDILCNLAVLDTLCNLAVSDTLCNPAVLDTLCNPALLDTL
;
A
#
# COMPACT_ATOMS: atom_id res chain seq x y z
N MET A 1 33.99 22.62 -12.49
CA MET A 1 35.14 22.36 -13.40
C MET A 1 35.87 21.14 -12.88
N CYS A 2 35.63 19.96 -13.45
CA CYS A 2 36.36 18.74 -13.11
C CYS A 2 37.67 18.69 -13.90
N THR A 3 38.81 18.92 -13.25
CA THR A 3 40.13 18.74 -13.85
C THR A 3 40.86 17.61 -13.14
N GLN A 4 40.98 16.49 -13.87
CA GLN A 4 41.84 15.33 -13.65
C GLN A 4 41.64 14.56 -12.34
N CYS A 5 40.94 13.42 -12.45
CA CYS A 5 40.91 12.41 -11.41
C CYS A 5 41.58 11.12 -11.90
N ASN A 6 42.57 10.67 -11.13
CA ASN A 6 43.24 9.38 -11.26
C ASN A 6 42.48 8.38 -10.36
N PRO A 7 42.22 7.12 -10.75
CA PRO A 7 41.58 6.15 -9.87
C PRO A 7 42.42 5.95 -8.60
N VAL A 8 41.90 6.38 -7.45
CA VAL A 8 42.50 6.20 -6.13
C VAL A 8 41.58 5.33 -5.29
N VAL A 9 42.16 4.37 -4.59
CA VAL A 9 41.50 3.60 -3.53
C VAL A 9 41.77 4.31 -2.21
N TYR A 10 40.72 4.65 -1.46
CA TYR A 10 40.82 5.23 -0.13
C TYR A 10 40.31 4.23 0.90
N ASP A 11 41.18 3.78 1.81
CA ASP A 11 40.80 2.79 2.84
C ASP A 11 39.94 3.42 3.94
N VAL A 12 40.39 4.52 4.56
CA VAL A 12 39.63 5.22 5.60
C VAL A 12 39.87 6.72 5.50
N LEU A 13 38.78 7.48 5.43
CA LEU A 13 38.78 8.93 5.57
C LEU A 13 37.95 9.31 6.79
N SER A 14 38.55 10.02 7.76
CA SER A 14 37.91 10.40 9.03
C SER A 14 38.40 11.77 9.49
N ASN A 15 37.59 12.49 10.27
CA ASN A 15 37.94 13.75 10.96
C ASN A 15 38.27 14.97 10.06
N PHE A 16 37.57 15.16 8.95
CA PHE A 16 37.65 16.40 8.16
C PHE A 16 36.42 17.30 8.39
N ALA A 17 36.63 18.62 8.44
CA ALA A 17 35.59 19.59 8.81
C ALA A 17 34.65 20.01 7.67
N VAL A 18 35.14 19.99 6.41
CA VAL A 18 34.36 20.29 5.19
C VAL A 18 35.03 19.56 4.02
N LEU A 19 34.23 18.91 3.18
CA LEU A 19 34.70 18.30 1.93
C LEU A 19 33.76 18.71 0.80
N HIS A 20 34.20 19.67 -0.03
CA HIS A 20 33.34 20.28 -1.05
C HIS A 20 32.89 19.31 -2.14
N THR A 21 33.80 18.53 -2.72
CA THR A 21 33.45 17.61 -3.80
C THR A 21 34.49 16.50 -3.91
N LEU A 22 34.04 15.25 -4.00
CA LEU A 22 34.87 14.11 -4.40
C LEU A 22 34.35 13.61 -5.74
N CYS A 23 35.19 13.71 -6.77
CA CYS A 23 34.92 13.12 -8.08
C CYS A 23 35.89 11.96 -8.33
N ASP A 24 35.38 10.85 -8.86
CA ASP A 24 36.08 9.65 -9.34
C ASP A 24 36.94 8.88 -8.32
N PRO A 25 36.47 8.61 -7.08
CA PRO A 25 37.03 7.51 -6.31
C PRO A 25 36.63 6.17 -6.98
N ALA A 26 37.59 5.27 -7.19
CA ALA A 26 37.28 3.95 -7.73
C ALA A 26 36.61 3.07 -6.66
N VAL A 27 37.14 3.13 -5.42
CA VAL A 27 36.62 2.43 -4.25
C VAL A 27 36.84 3.31 -3.02
N LEU A 28 35.82 3.43 -2.18
CA LEU A 28 35.89 4.07 -0.87
C LEU A 28 35.32 3.13 0.19
N ASN A 29 36.19 2.53 1.00
CA ASN A 29 35.74 1.50 1.96
C ASN A 29 34.97 2.14 3.11
N THR A 30 35.59 3.00 3.92
CA THR A 30 34.89 3.60 5.05
C THR A 30 35.08 5.11 5.14
N LEU A 31 33.95 5.81 5.24
CA LEU A 31 33.89 7.26 5.36
C LEU A 31 32.96 7.64 6.52
N CYS A 32 33.58 8.00 7.65
CA CYS A 32 32.88 8.37 8.90
C CYS A 32 33.32 9.78 9.32
N TYR A 33 32.44 10.78 9.18
CA TYR A 33 32.75 12.17 9.57
C TYR A 33 31.49 13.04 9.74
N THR A 34 31.62 14.12 10.52
CA THR A 34 30.53 15.04 10.90
C THR A 34 30.51 16.34 10.08
N ALA A 35 30.68 16.28 8.76
CA ALA A 35 30.74 17.47 7.91
C ALA A 35 29.60 17.52 6.89
N VAL A 36 29.41 18.71 6.32
CA VAL A 36 28.57 18.96 5.15
C VAL A 36 29.35 18.55 3.90
N ARG A 37 28.68 17.84 3.00
CA ARG A 37 29.23 17.47 1.70
C ARG A 37 28.26 17.87 0.61
N ASP A 38 28.74 18.74 -0.28
CA ASP A 38 27.93 19.33 -1.35
C ASP A 38 27.62 18.25 -2.41
N ASP A 39 28.62 17.54 -2.96
CA ASP A 39 28.34 16.54 -4.00
C ASP A 39 29.28 15.32 -3.97
N LEU A 40 28.70 14.12 -4.12
CA LEU A 40 29.38 12.91 -4.61
C LEU A 40 28.76 12.47 -5.93
N CYS A 41 29.43 12.78 -7.02
CA CYS A 41 29.10 12.22 -8.31
C CYS A 41 30.20 11.24 -8.67
N ASN A 42 29.92 9.95 -8.89
CA ASN A 42 30.66 9.00 -9.75
C ASN A 42 30.36 7.52 -9.45
N ARG A 43 30.81 6.67 -10.39
CA ARG A 43 30.64 5.21 -10.47
C ARG A 43 31.47 4.42 -9.44
N ALA A 44 31.44 4.87 -8.19
CA ALA A 44 32.23 4.32 -7.09
C ALA A 44 31.51 3.15 -6.42
N VAL A 45 32.30 2.24 -5.86
CA VAL A 45 31.85 1.29 -4.82
C VAL A 45 32.12 1.95 -3.46
N LEU A 46 31.07 2.08 -2.65
CA LEU A 46 31.12 2.61 -1.29
C LEU A 46 30.67 1.52 -0.31
N ASP A 47 31.57 1.04 0.54
CA ASP A 47 31.16 0.02 1.53
C ASP A 47 30.36 0.67 2.67
N THR A 48 30.89 1.72 3.30
CA THR A 48 30.23 2.30 4.48
C THR A 48 30.40 3.82 4.57
N LEU A 49 29.27 4.55 4.54
CA LEU A 49 29.15 5.95 4.94
C LEU A 49 28.36 6.05 6.25
N CYS A 50 28.95 6.67 7.26
CA CYS A 50 28.26 6.85 8.55
C CYS A 50 28.37 8.26 9.11
N ASN A 51 27.38 8.63 9.93
CA ASN A 51 27.34 9.81 10.81
C ASN A 51 27.49 11.16 10.08
N GLN A 52 26.87 11.26 8.90
CA GLN A 52 26.91 12.46 8.06
C GLN A 52 25.97 13.52 8.60
N VAL A 53 26.40 14.79 8.64
CA VAL A 53 25.50 15.89 9.07
C VAL A 53 24.58 16.29 7.91
N ALA A 54 25.12 16.42 6.71
CA ALA A 54 24.33 16.70 5.52
C ALA A 54 25.06 16.17 4.29
N LEU A 55 24.31 15.46 3.45
CA LEU A 55 24.71 15.06 2.11
C LEU A 55 23.71 15.67 1.13
N GLU A 56 24.14 16.69 0.39
CA GLU A 56 23.28 17.38 -0.58
C GLU A 56 23.00 16.45 -1.77
N SER A 57 24.03 15.93 -2.45
CA SER A 57 23.78 14.94 -3.51
C SER A 57 24.74 13.75 -3.54
N LEU A 58 24.17 12.57 -3.79
CA LEU A 58 24.89 11.35 -4.17
C LEU A 58 24.31 10.80 -5.48
N CYS A 59 25.11 10.88 -6.54
CA CYS A 59 24.67 10.55 -7.89
C CYS A 59 25.52 9.44 -8.53
N ASN A 60 24.83 8.46 -9.11
CA ASN A 60 25.37 7.33 -9.86
C ASN A 60 26.37 6.41 -9.11
N PRO A 61 26.20 6.09 -7.80
CA PRO A 61 27.04 5.09 -7.17
C PRO A 61 26.77 3.71 -7.80
N ALA A 62 27.85 2.95 -8.05
CA ALA A 62 27.73 1.61 -8.61
C ALA A 62 27.23 0.60 -7.55
N ALA A 63 27.68 0.77 -6.31
CA ALA A 63 27.20 0.00 -5.17
C ALA A 63 27.40 0.83 -3.89
N LEU A 64 26.43 0.76 -2.99
CA LEU A 64 26.49 1.34 -1.66
C LEU A 64 26.03 0.30 -0.64
N ALA A 65 26.96 -0.36 0.05
CA ALA A 65 26.58 -1.41 0.98
C ALA A 65 25.86 -0.84 2.22
N MET A 66 26.38 0.25 2.79
CA MET A 66 25.77 0.85 3.97
C MET A 66 25.86 2.37 4.02
N LEU A 67 24.71 3.02 4.22
CA LEU A 67 24.60 4.42 4.61
C LEU A 67 23.81 4.53 5.93
N CYS A 68 24.48 4.95 7.00
CA CYS A 68 23.90 4.95 8.34
C CYS A 68 24.03 6.30 9.05
N ASN A 69 22.96 6.73 9.72
CA ASN A 69 22.87 7.98 10.47
C ASN A 69 23.23 9.25 9.67
N PRO A 70 22.80 9.46 8.42
CA PRO A 70 22.82 10.80 7.85
C PRO A 70 21.73 11.66 8.52
N ALA A 71 22.05 12.85 9.03
CA ALA A 71 20.99 13.71 9.54
C ALA A 71 20.12 14.24 8.40
N ILE A 72 20.72 14.63 7.27
CA ILE A 72 19.99 15.07 6.07
C ILE A 72 20.62 14.44 4.82
N LEU A 73 19.79 13.85 3.97
CA LEU A 73 20.12 13.43 2.61
C LEU A 73 19.12 14.09 1.65
N GLU A 74 19.53 15.12 0.93
CA GLU A 74 18.62 15.83 0.03
C GLU A 74 18.35 14.99 -1.23
N THR A 75 19.38 14.44 -1.86
CA THR A 75 19.17 13.66 -3.11
C THR A 75 20.12 12.47 -3.24
N LEU A 76 19.54 11.28 -3.46
CA LEU A 76 20.23 10.08 -3.92
C LEU A 76 19.63 9.62 -5.25
N CYS A 77 20.43 9.69 -6.32
CA CYS A 77 19.97 9.47 -7.69
C CYS A 77 20.80 8.43 -8.44
N ASN A 78 20.10 7.55 -9.16
CA ASN A 78 20.66 6.47 -9.97
C ASN A 78 21.67 5.53 -9.24
N PRO A 79 21.48 5.17 -7.96
CA PRO A 79 22.22 4.05 -7.40
C PRO A 79 21.90 2.75 -8.15
N ALA A 80 22.92 1.97 -8.51
CA ALA A 80 22.65 0.66 -9.09
C ALA A 80 22.26 -0.36 -7.99
N VAL A 81 23.03 -0.46 -6.91
CA VAL A 81 22.71 -1.35 -5.79
C VAL A 81 22.92 -0.61 -4.48
N MET A 82 21.97 -0.74 -3.56
CA MET A 82 22.11 -0.27 -2.18
C MET A 82 21.61 -1.34 -1.22
N ASP A 83 22.49 -1.90 -0.39
CA ASP A 83 22.08 -2.96 0.52
C ASP A 83 21.34 -2.37 1.73
N THR A 84 21.86 -1.30 2.35
CA THR A 84 21.22 -0.73 3.55
C THR A 84 21.32 0.78 3.67
N LEU A 85 20.17 1.43 3.85
CA LEU A 85 20.07 2.80 4.36
C LEU A 85 19.30 2.80 5.69
N CYS A 86 19.96 3.27 6.76
CA CYS A 86 19.43 3.18 8.12
C CYS A 86 19.59 4.49 8.90
N ASN A 87 18.58 4.84 9.70
CA ASN A 87 18.54 6.02 10.56
C ASN A 87 18.78 7.39 9.87
N PRO A 88 18.37 7.67 8.62
CA PRO A 88 18.28 9.04 8.15
C PRO A 88 17.22 9.79 8.96
N ALA A 89 17.52 11.03 9.38
CA ALA A 89 16.48 11.88 9.95
C ALA A 89 15.59 12.48 8.85
N VAL A 90 16.18 12.91 7.73
CA VAL A 90 15.45 13.39 6.56
C VAL A 90 16.09 12.84 5.29
N LEU A 91 15.26 12.28 4.42
CA LEU A 91 15.58 11.93 3.04
C LEU A 91 14.58 12.64 2.12
N ASP A 92 15.00 13.65 1.37
CA ASP A 92 14.08 14.36 0.47
C ASP A 92 13.80 13.47 -0.77
N ILE A 93 14.81 13.17 -1.59
CA ILE A 93 14.59 12.44 -2.85
C ILE A 93 15.50 11.20 -2.98
N LEU A 94 14.89 10.04 -3.22
CA LEU A 94 15.55 8.81 -3.69
C LEU A 94 14.95 8.37 -5.02
N CYS A 95 15.76 8.36 -6.09
CA CYS A 95 15.26 8.13 -7.45
C CYS A 95 16.10 7.14 -8.28
N ASN A 96 15.40 6.37 -9.12
CA ASN A 96 15.96 5.49 -10.15
C ASN A 96 16.95 4.45 -9.59
N LEU A 97 16.57 3.82 -8.49
CA LEU A 97 17.36 2.77 -7.85
C LEU A 97 17.04 1.42 -8.52
N SER A 98 18.04 0.65 -8.95
CA SER A 98 17.72 -0.70 -9.44
C SER A 98 17.38 -1.65 -8.29
N VAL A 99 18.23 -1.78 -7.27
CA VAL A 99 17.98 -2.74 -6.18
C VAL A 99 18.27 -2.13 -4.81
N LEU A 100 17.26 -2.14 -3.94
CA LEU A 100 17.35 -1.75 -2.54
C LEU A 100 16.96 -2.90 -1.61
N ASP A 101 17.91 -3.45 -0.86
CA ASP A 101 17.57 -4.55 0.05
C ASP A 101 16.86 -4.00 1.30
N THR A 102 17.38 -2.96 1.96
CA THR A 102 16.81 -2.50 3.23
C THR A 102 16.84 -0.98 3.43
N LEU A 103 15.67 -0.43 3.74
CA LEU A 103 15.46 0.94 4.21
C LEU A 103 14.77 0.89 5.59
N CYS A 104 15.48 1.29 6.65
CA CYS A 104 14.96 1.11 8.01
C CYS A 104 15.23 2.25 9.02
N ASN A 105 14.29 2.43 9.97
CA ASN A 105 14.36 3.40 11.07
C ASN A 105 14.48 4.86 10.58
N LEU A 106 13.68 5.23 9.60
CA LEU A 106 13.69 6.56 9.00
C LEU A 106 12.70 7.46 9.75
N ALA A 107 13.02 8.74 9.89
CA ALA A 107 12.04 9.70 10.41
C ALA A 107 11.17 10.26 9.28
N VAL A 108 11.75 10.97 8.30
CA VAL A 108 11.00 11.58 7.20
C VAL A 108 11.60 11.21 5.86
N VAL A 109 10.74 10.82 4.94
CA VAL A 109 11.08 10.56 3.55
C VAL A 109 10.06 11.25 2.65
N ASP A 110 10.49 12.21 1.84
CA ASP A 110 9.55 12.96 1.01
C ASP A 110 9.20 12.15 -0.25
N THR A 111 10.20 11.70 -1.01
CA THR A 111 9.95 10.99 -2.29
C THR A 111 10.88 9.81 -2.55
N LEU A 112 10.30 8.63 -2.76
CA LEU A 112 10.91 7.49 -3.45
C LEU A 112 10.26 7.29 -4.82
N CYS A 113 11.05 7.34 -5.89
CA CYS A 113 10.54 7.26 -7.25
C CYS A 113 11.38 6.31 -8.14
N ASN A 114 10.69 5.47 -8.91
CA ASN A 114 11.27 4.50 -9.84
C ASN A 114 12.30 3.52 -9.22
N PRO A 115 12.11 2.97 -7.99
CA PRO A 115 12.84 1.78 -7.60
C PRO A 115 12.39 0.58 -8.46
N ALA A 116 13.33 -0.20 -9.01
CA ALA A 116 12.97 -1.44 -9.68
C ALA A 116 12.65 -2.54 -8.64
N GLU A 117 13.53 -2.75 -7.66
CA GLU A 117 13.34 -3.74 -6.59
C GLU A 117 13.59 -3.10 -5.22
N LEU A 118 12.67 -3.34 -4.28
CA LEU A 118 12.75 -2.93 -2.88
C LEU A 118 12.36 -4.10 -1.97
N ASP A 119 13.32 -4.77 -1.35
CA ASP A 119 13.01 -5.95 -0.53
C ASP A 119 12.32 -5.52 0.77
N THR A 120 12.89 -4.56 1.52
CA THR A 120 12.33 -4.16 2.82
C THR A 120 12.36 -2.66 3.08
N LEU A 121 11.19 -2.09 3.38
CA LEU A 121 11.02 -0.77 3.96
C LEU A 121 10.31 -0.87 5.32
N CYS A 122 10.98 -0.52 6.41
CA CYS A 122 10.44 -0.69 7.75
C CYS A 122 10.72 0.45 8.74
N ASN A 123 9.83 0.61 9.72
CA ASN A 123 9.96 1.56 10.83
C ASN A 123 10.19 3.01 10.34
N LEU A 124 9.28 3.50 9.52
CA LEU A 124 9.33 4.86 9.00
C LEU A 124 8.21 5.69 9.65
N ALA A 125 8.54 6.88 10.12
CA ALA A 125 7.53 7.75 10.72
C ALA A 125 6.65 8.41 9.64
N VAL A 126 7.25 8.96 8.57
CA VAL A 126 6.49 9.63 7.51
C VAL A 126 7.09 9.34 6.12
N LEU A 127 6.29 8.78 5.22
CA LEU A 127 6.56 8.71 3.78
C LEU A 127 5.52 9.52 3.01
N ASP A 128 5.91 10.62 2.37
CA ASP A 128 4.96 11.42 1.60
C ASP A 128 4.62 10.71 0.26
N THR A 129 5.63 10.25 -0.50
CA THR A 129 5.37 9.62 -1.80
C THR A 129 6.30 8.45 -2.11
N LEU A 130 5.72 7.31 -2.46
CA LEU A 130 6.39 6.19 -3.12
C LEU A 130 5.70 5.92 -4.47
N CYS A 131 6.44 5.99 -5.58
CA CYS A 131 5.84 5.87 -6.91
C CYS A 131 6.68 5.07 -7.92
N ASN A 132 5.97 4.44 -8.87
CA ASN A 132 6.52 3.66 -9.98
C ASN A 132 7.48 2.56 -9.53
N LEU A 133 7.12 1.88 -8.45
CA LEU A 133 7.83 0.73 -7.91
C LEU A 133 7.53 -0.50 -8.78
N ALA A 134 8.54 -1.19 -9.29
CA ALA A 134 8.27 -2.42 -10.04
C ALA A 134 7.97 -3.60 -9.09
N VAL A 135 8.79 -3.82 -8.07
CA VAL A 135 8.56 -4.88 -7.08
C VAL A 135 8.93 -4.38 -5.68
N ALA A 136 8.03 -4.55 -4.71
CA ALA A 136 8.43 -4.56 -3.30
C ALA A 136 7.91 -5.79 -2.55
N ASP A 137 8.80 -6.38 -1.76
CA ASP A 137 8.47 -7.56 -0.97
C ASP A 137 7.79 -7.17 0.34
N THR A 138 8.38 -6.24 1.13
CA THR A 138 7.83 -5.89 2.45
C THR A 138 7.89 -4.41 2.78
N LEU A 139 6.72 -3.81 2.99
CA LEU A 139 6.54 -2.50 3.64
C LEU A 139 5.88 -2.69 5.00
N CYS A 140 6.52 -2.27 6.09
CA CYS A 140 5.94 -2.47 7.43
C CYS A 140 6.20 -1.36 8.45
N ASN A 141 5.32 -1.26 9.45
CA ASN A 141 5.45 -0.34 10.59
C ASN A 141 5.65 1.12 10.16
N GLN A 142 4.75 1.60 9.32
CA GLN A 142 4.72 2.98 8.85
C GLN A 142 3.76 3.78 9.75
N ALA A 143 4.19 4.90 10.33
CA ALA A 143 3.23 5.72 11.06
C ALA A 143 2.31 6.49 10.09
N VAL A 144 2.90 7.08 9.05
CA VAL A 144 2.14 7.77 7.99
C VAL A 144 2.74 7.39 6.62
N LEU A 145 1.88 6.96 5.71
CA LEU A 145 2.18 6.79 4.29
C LEU A 145 1.13 7.55 3.48
N ASP A 146 1.47 8.73 2.96
CA ASP A 146 0.48 9.56 2.26
C ASP A 146 0.12 8.94 0.90
N THR A 147 1.10 8.68 0.03
CA THR A 147 0.81 8.18 -1.33
C THR A 147 1.70 7.02 -1.76
N LEU A 148 1.08 5.91 -2.17
CA LEU A 148 1.70 4.82 -2.93
C LEU A 148 1.02 4.67 -4.30
N CYS A 149 1.77 4.94 -5.38
CA CYS A 149 1.20 5.02 -6.73
C CYS A 149 1.97 4.20 -7.78
N ASN A 150 1.22 3.46 -8.60
CA ASN A 150 1.74 2.59 -9.66
C ASN A 150 2.76 1.50 -9.21
N PRO A 151 2.58 0.82 -8.06
CA PRO A 151 3.32 -0.42 -7.81
C PRO A 151 2.88 -1.52 -8.78
N ALA A 152 3.82 -2.20 -9.43
CA ALA A 152 3.48 -3.36 -10.25
C ALA A 152 3.27 -4.63 -9.41
N VAL A 153 4.15 -4.90 -8.43
CA VAL A 153 4.00 -5.99 -7.48
C VAL A 153 4.29 -5.49 -6.06
N LEU A 154 3.39 -5.82 -5.13
CA LEU A 154 3.54 -5.55 -3.70
C LEU A 154 3.14 -6.80 -2.89
N ASP A 155 4.12 -7.55 -2.40
CA ASP A 155 3.82 -8.81 -1.70
C ASP A 155 3.17 -8.53 -0.33
N THR A 156 3.78 -7.66 0.49
CA THR A 156 3.27 -7.39 1.84
C THR A 156 3.31 -5.91 2.23
N LEU A 157 2.16 -5.38 2.67
CA LEU A 157 2.04 -4.12 3.42
C LEU A 157 1.39 -4.37 4.79
N CYS A 158 2.11 -4.06 5.87
CA CYS A 158 1.71 -4.42 7.23
C CYS A 158 1.83 -3.27 8.24
N ASN A 159 0.81 -3.10 9.08
CA ASN A 159 0.79 -2.13 10.18
C ASN A 159 1.07 -0.66 9.78
N PRO A 160 0.51 -0.10 8.70
CA PRO A 160 0.46 1.35 8.57
C PRO A 160 -0.54 1.91 9.59
N ALA A 161 -0.17 2.94 10.35
CA ALA A 161 -1.14 3.61 11.21
C ALA A 161 -2.09 4.47 10.36
N VAL A 162 -1.56 5.18 9.36
CA VAL A 162 -2.35 5.92 8.38
C VAL A 162 -1.80 5.65 6.98
N LEU A 163 -2.70 5.31 6.05
CA LEU A 163 -2.45 5.24 4.61
C LEU A 163 -3.52 6.06 3.87
N ASP A 164 -3.15 7.21 3.31
CA ASP A 164 -4.11 8.09 2.65
C ASP A 164 -4.51 7.56 1.26
N ALA A 165 -3.53 7.20 0.42
CA ALA A 165 -3.81 6.77 -0.95
C ALA A 165 -2.93 5.63 -1.45
N LEU A 166 -3.57 4.57 -1.94
CA LEU A 166 -2.96 3.50 -2.74
C LEU A 166 -3.65 3.40 -4.11
N CYS A 167 -2.90 3.66 -5.18
CA CYS A 167 -3.46 3.80 -6.53
C CYS A 167 -2.74 2.96 -7.58
N ASN A 168 -3.52 2.37 -8.50
CA ASN A 168 -3.04 1.65 -9.70
C ASN A 168 -2.07 0.51 -9.38
N LEU A 169 -2.41 -0.27 -8.37
CA LEU A 169 -1.68 -1.48 -7.97
C LEU A 169 -1.98 -2.60 -8.97
N ALA A 170 -0.97 -3.18 -9.63
CA ALA A 170 -1.24 -4.29 -10.54
C ALA A 170 -1.47 -5.61 -9.77
N VAL A 171 -0.59 -5.96 -8.83
CA VAL A 171 -0.74 -7.16 -8.01
C VAL A 171 -0.35 -6.87 -6.56
N SER A 172 -1.18 -7.28 -5.61
CA SER A 172 -0.77 -7.38 -4.21
C SER A 172 -1.32 -8.61 -3.51
N ASP A 173 -0.43 -9.29 -2.78
CA ASP A 173 -0.77 -10.51 -2.07
C ASP A 173 -1.41 -10.20 -0.71
N THR A 174 -0.81 -9.32 0.11
CA THR A 174 -1.30 -9.06 1.47
C THR A 174 -1.20 -7.60 1.92
N LEU A 175 -2.35 -7.02 2.25
CA LEU A 175 -2.48 -5.81 3.07
C LEU A 175 -3.08 -6.18 4.43
N CYS A 176 -2.39 -5.84 5.51
CA CYS A 176 -2.82 -6.24 6.85
C CYS A 176 -2.64 -5.17 7.93
N HIS A 177 -3.62 -5.09 8.81
CA HIS A 177 -3.63 -4.23 10.00
C HIS A 177 -3.40 -2.72 9.75
N PRO A 178 -3.98 -2.09 8.70
CA PRO A 178 -4.01 -0.64 8.65
C PRO A 178 -4.95 -0.12 9.74
N ALA A 179 -4.54 0.89 10.53
CA ALA A 179 -5.49 1.52 11.44
C ALA A 179 -6.46 2.42 10.65
N VAL A 180 -5.96 3.19 9.70
CA VAL A 180 -6.78 3.97 8.77
C VAL A 180 -6.26 3.77 7.34
N LEU A 181 -7.17 3.44 6.43
CA LEU A 181 -6.94 3.40 4.99
C LEU A 181 -8.02 4.25 4.30
N ASP A 182 -7.66 5.43 3.81
CA ASP A 182 -8.65 6.36 3.24
C ASP A 182 -9.06 5.91 1.82
N THR A 183 -8.09 5.71 0.92
CA THR A 183 -8.39 5.40 -0.48
C THR A 183 -7.54 4.29 -1.07
N LEU A 184 -8.21 3.26 -1.61
CA LEU A 184 -7.63 2.24 -2.48
C LEU A 184 -8.33 2.24 -3.85
N CYS A 185 -7.61 2.61 -4.90
CA CYS A 185 -8.17 2.82 -6.24
C CYS A 185 -7.47 1.99 -7.33
N ASN A 186 -8.29 1.34 -8.16
CA ASN A 186 -7.88 0.57 -9.34
C ASN A 186 -6.83 -0.53 -9.08
N PRO A 187 -6.94 -1.36 -8.03
CA PRO A 187 -6.11 -2.56 -7.97
C PRO A 187 -6.56 -3.56 -9.05
N ALA A 188 -5.63 -4.13 -9.82
CA ALA A 188 -6.00 -5.17 -10.78
C ALA A 188 -6.23 -6.51 -10.05
N LEU A 189 -5.27 -6.97 -9.24
CA LEU A 189 -5.41 -8.13 -8.37
C LEU A 189 -5.04 -7.76 -6.93
N LEU A 190 -5.95 -8.03 -6.00
CA LEU A 190 -5.71 -7.95 -4.57
C LEU A 190 -6.17 -9.24 -3.90
N ASP A 191 -5.23 -10.04 -3.39
CA ASP A 191 -5.56 -11.34 -2.81
C ASP A 191 -6.16 -11.17 -1.41
N THR A 192 -5.45 -10.51 -0.49
CA THR A 192 -5.93 -10.37 0.90
C THR A 192 -5.83 -8.94 1.43
N LEU A 193 -6.94 -8.42 1.95
CA LEU A 193 -7.01 -7.26 2.83
C LEU A 193 -7.64 -7.64 4.16
N CYS A 194 -6.88 -7.54 5.26
CA CYS A 194 -7.34 -8.02 6.56
C CYS A 194 -7.15 -7.03 7.72
N ASN A 195 -8.15 -7.00 8.59
CA ASN A 195 -8.18 -6.24 9.83
C ASN A 195 -7.92 -4.71 9.69
N PRO A 196 -8.47 -4.00 8.69
CA PRO A 196 -8.47 -2.54 8.72
C PRO A 196 -9.38 -2.06 9.87
N ALA A 197 -8.95 -1.10 10.68
CA ALA A 197 -9.88 -0.51 11.65
C ALA A 197 -10.88 0.42 10.92
N VAL A 198 -10.40 1.23 9.99
CA VAL A 198 -11.24 2.05 9.11
C VAL A 198 -10.75 1.92 7.67
N LEU A 199 -11.68 1.65 6.76
CA LEU A 199 -11.49 1.71 5.31
C LEU A 199 -12.55 2.63 4.70
N ASP A 200 -12.17 3.83 4.26
CA ASP A 200 -13.15 4.79 3.73
C ASP A 200 -13.57 4.42 2.31
N SER A 201 -12.64 4.12 1.40
CA SER A 201 -13.01 3.82 0.02
C SER A 201 -12.14 2.76 -0.67
N LEU A 202 -12.82 1.78 -1.29
CA LEU A 202 -12.25 0.82 -2.23
C LEU A 202 -12.98 0.89 -3.57
N CYS A 203 -12.29 1.34 -4.60
CA CYS A 203 -12.88 1.67 -5.90
C CYS A 203 -12.22 0.91 -7.06
N ASN A 204 -13.06 0.33 -7.93
CA ASN A 204 -12.68 -0.35 -9.17
C ASN A 204 -11.62 -1.47 -9.05
N PRO A 205 -11.68 -2.37 -8.04
CA PRO A 205 -10.84 -3.57 -8.09
C PRO A 205 -11.28 -4.47 -9.25
N ALA A 206 -10.34 -4.99 -10.05
CA ALA A 206 -10.72 -6.00 -11.04
C ALA A 206 -11.00 -7.34 -10.35
N ILE A 207 -10.11 -7.79 -9.46
CA ILE A 207 -10.32 -8.97 -8.61
C ILE A 207 -9.89 -8.63 -7.18
N LEU A 208 -10.80 -8.91 -6.24
CA LEU A 208 -10.53 -8.94 -4.81
C LEU A 208 -10.90 -10.33 -4.28
N GLU A 209 -9.92 -11.12 -3.83
CA GLU A 209 -10.21 -12.46 -3.31
C GLU A 209 -10.78 -12.39 -1.90
N THR A 210 -10.10 -11.74 -0.95
CA THR A 210 -10.53 -11.73 0.46
C THR A 210 -10.45 -10.35 1.10
N LEU A 211 -11.57 -9.89 1.64
CA LEU A 211 -11.65 -8.75 2.57
C LEU A 211 -12.26 -9.21 3.90
N CYS A 212 -11.47 -9.18 4.97
CA CYS A 212 -11.90 -9.74 6.25
C CYS A 212 -11.62 -8.86 7.47
N ASN A 213 -12.58 -8.86 8.39
CA ASN A 213 -12.57 -8.14 9.66
C ASN A 213 -12.35 -6.60 9.58
N PRO A 214 -12.91 -5.85 8.61
CA PRO A 214 -12.93 -4.41 8.74
C PRO A 214 -13.83 -3.99 9.92
N ALA A 215 -13.38 -3.09 10.80
CA ALA A 215 -14.29 -2.57 11.82
C ALA A 215 -15.30 -1.61 11.18
N VAL A 216 -14.86 -0.74 10.29
CA VAL A 216 -15.72 0.11 9.46
C VAL A 216 -15.24 0.05 8.01
N LEU A 217 -16.16 -0.17 7.08
CA LEU A 217 -15.97 0.04 5.66
C LEU A 217 -17.08 0.97 5.17
N ASP A 218 -16.72 2.15 4.66
CA ASP A 218 -17.68 3.13 4.17
C ASP A 218 -18.11 2.76 2.73
N ILE A 219 -17.20 2.77 1.75
CA ILE A 219 -17.57 2.54 0.34
C ILE A 219 -16.77 1.40 -0.30
N LEU A 220 -17.47 0.44 -0.91
CA LEU A 220 -16.95 -0.51 -1.90
C LEU A 220 -17.70 -0.38 -3.22
N CYS A 221 -17.01 0.04 -4.28
CA CYS A 221 -17.66 0.29 -5.58
C CYS A 221 -16.92 -0.30 -6.79
N ASN A 222 -17.73 -0.76 -7.76
CA ASN A 222 -17.29 -1.30 -9.05
C ASN A 222 -16.26 -2.46 -9.03
N PRO A 223 -16.30 -3.43 -8.10
CA PRO A 223 -15.54 -4.67 -8.27
C PRO A 223 -16.06 -5.44 -9.47
N ALA A 224 -15.16 -5.91 -10.34
CA ALA A 224 -15.53 -6.89 -11.35
C ALA A 224 -15.72 -8.29 -10.71
N MET A 225 -14.86 -8.65 -9.76
CA MET A 225 -15.01 -9.85 -8.93
C MET A 225 -14.67 -9.55 -7.48
N LEU A 226 -15.56 -9.99 -6.57
CA LEU A 226 -15.29 -10.11 -5.14
C LEU A 226 -15.59 -11.56 -4.73
N ASP A 227 -14.59 -12.29 -4.23
CA ASP A 227 -14.82 -13.66 -3.76
C ASP A 227 -15.41 -13.61 -2.33
N ILE A 228 -14.66 -13.16 -1.33
CA ILE A 228 -15.11 -13.19 0.07
C ILE A 228 -15.05 -11.81 0.73
N LEU A 229 -16.16 -11.38 1.34
CA LEU A 229 -16.22 -10.30 2.33
C LEU A 229 -16.80 -10.81 3.65
N CYS A 230 -15.96 -10.83 4.70
CA CYS A 230 -16.26 -11.49 5.97
C CYS A 230 -16.05 -10.61 7.21
N ASN A 231 -16.96 -10.72 8.17
CA ASN A 231 -16.89 -10.05 9.49
C ASN A 231 -16.73 -8.50 9.51
N PRO A 232 -17.34 -7.71 8.60
CA PRO A 232 -17.45 -6.27 8.83
C PRO A 232 -18.35 -5.99 10.03
N ALA A 233 -17.93 -5.10 10.94
CA ALA A 233 -18.83 -4.63 12.00
C ALA A 233 -19.84 -3.60 11.44
N VAL A 234 -19.38 -2.64 10.65
CA VAL A 234 -20.25 -1.69 9.95
C VAL A 234 -19.82 -1.57 8.50
N LEU A 235 -20.81 -1.63 7.62
CA LEU A 235 -20.66 -1.44 6.18
C LEU A 235 -21.70 -0.44 5.70
N ASP A 236 -21.27 0.68 5.14
CA ASP A 236 -22.22 1.69 4.64
C ASP A 236 -22.70 1.28 3.24
N THR A 237 -21.87 1.42 2.20
CA THR A 237 -22.33 1.28 0.81
C THR A 237 -21.51 0.26 0.00
N LEU A 238 -22.22 -0.73 -0.56
CA LEU A 238 -21.76 -1.61 -1.64
C LEU A 238 -22.50 -1.31 -2.93
N CYS A 239 -21.78 -0.95 -4.00
CA CYS A 239 -22.44 -0.65 -5.27
C CYS A 239 -21.73 -1.13 -6.54
N ASN A 240 -22.56 -1.42 -7.56
CA ASN A 240 -22.14 -1.78 -8.92
C ASN A 240 -21.20 -2.99 -8.96
N LEU A 241 -21.49 -4.00 -8.15
CA LEU A 241 -20.70 -5.23 -8.07
C LEU A 241 -21.08 -6.14 -9.26
N ALA A 242 -20.12 -6.55 -10.09
CA ALA A 242 -20.47 -7.45 -11.20
C ALA A 242 -20.73 -8.88 -10.69
N MET A 243 -19.83 -9.41 -9.86
CA MET A 243 -20.02 -10.71 -9.24
C MET A 243 -19.45 -10.72 -7.83
N VAL A 244 -20.24 -11.25 -6.90
CA VAL A 244 -19.86 -11.50 -5.52
C VAL A 244 -20.16 -12.95 -5.19
N ASP A 245 -19.16 -13.68 -4.70
CA ASP A 245 -19.40 -15.05 -4.20
C ASP A 245 -20.03 -14.96 -2.80
N THR A 246 -19.27 -14.58 -1.77
CA THR A 246 -19.74 -14.68 -0.39
C THR A 246 -19.67 -13.36 0.40
N LEU A 247 -20.82 -12.94 0.94
CA LEU A 247 -20.97 -11.91 1.97
C LEU A 247 -21.41 -12.56 3.28
N CYS A 248 -20.59 -12.50 4.34
CA CYS A 248 -20.92 -13.20 5.57
C CYS A 248 -20.56 -12.48 6.89
N HIS A 249 -21.32 -12.83 7.94
CA HIS A 249 -21.05 -12.47 9.34
C HIS A 249 -20.98 -10.95 9.59
N GLN A 250 -21.92 -10.22 8.99
CA GLN A 250 -21.95 -8.77 9.04
C GLN A 250 -22.92 -8.31 10.14
N ALA A 251 -22.56 -7.30 10.93
CA ALA A 251 -23.54 -6.76 11.89
C ALA A 251 -24.51 -5.80 11.21
N VAL A 252 -24.01 -4.83 10.46
CA VAL A 252 -24.84 -3.84 9.75
C VAL A 252 -24.29 -3.61 8.35
N LEU A 253 -25.21 -3.66 7.37
CA LEU A 253 -25.01 -3.18 6.00
C LEU A 253 -26.11 -2.15 5.71
N ASP A 254 -25.75 -0.91 5.42
CA ASP A 254 -26.74 0.12 5.08
C ASP A 254 -27.27 -0.15 3.66
N THR A 255 -26.44 -0.04 2.64
CA THR A 255 -26.88 -0.06 1.24
C THR A 255 -26.12 -1.08 0.39
N LEU A 256 -26.87 -1.97 -0.28
CA LEU A 256 -26.38 -2.84 -1.35
C LEU A 256 -27.13 -2.56 -2.65
N CYS A 257 -26.46 -1.94 -3.63
CA CYS A 257 -27.13 -1.50 -4.86
C CYS A 257 -26.43 -1.89 -6.16
N ASN A 258 -27.22 -2.26 -7.17
CA ASN A 258 -26.76 -2.71 -8.48
C ASN A 258 -25.74 -3.88 -8.48
N PRO A 259 -25.79 -4.88 -7.57
CA PRO A 259 -25.09 -6.14 -7.81
C PRO A 259 -25.71 -6.89 -9.00
N ALA A 260 -24.91 -7.40 -9.93
CA ALA A 260 -25.43 -8.26 -10.99
C ALA A 260 -25.62 -9.70 -10.50
N VAL A 261 -24.63 -10.29 -9.84
CA VAL A 261 -24.74 -11.62 -9.24
C VAL A 261 -24.19 -11.62 -7.82
N LEU A 262 -24.95 -12.18 -6.90
CA LEU A 262 -24.54 -12.48 -5.53
C LEU A 262 -24.85 -13.96 -5.27
N ASP A 263 -23.83 -14.78 -5.02
CA ASP A 263 -24.04 -16.20 -4.71
C ASP A 263 -24.61 -16.33 -3.30
N THR A 264 -23.83 -16.01 -2.27
CA THR A 264 -24.22 -16.21 -0.88
C THR A 264 -24.21 -14.92 -0.06
N LEU A 265 -25.34 -14.63 0.60
CA LEU A 265 -25.47 -13.63 1.65
C LEU A 265 -25.92 -14.31 2.94
N CYS A 266 -25.06 -14.34 3.97
CA CYS A 266 -25.38 -15.04 5.21
C CYS A 266 -24.96 -14.34 6.51
N ASN A 267 -25.69 -14.62 7.59
CA ASN A 267 -25.38 -14.13 8.94
C ASN A 267 -25.25 -12.60 9.01
N LEU A 268 -26.17 -11.89 8.35
CA LEU A 268 -26.27 -10.43 8.39
C LEU A 268 -27.36 -10.04 9.39
N ALA A 269 -27.05 -9.19 10.38
CA ALA A 269 -28.06 -8.81 11.35
C ALA A 269 -29.04 -7.77 10.77
N VAL A 270 -28.54 -6.72 10.14
CA VAL A 270 -29.39 -5.64 9.59
C VAL A 270 -28.92 -5.25 8.19
N LEU A 271 -29.86 -5.27 7.24
CA LEU A 271 -29.74 -4.65 5.92
C LEU A 271 -30.77 -3.53 5.79
N ASP A 272 -30.36 -2.28 5.57
CA ASP A 272 -31.32 -1.19 5.36
C ASP A 272 -31.88 -1.26 3.94
N THR A 273 -31.03 -1.20 2.92
CA THR A 273 -31.47 -1.15 1.52
C THR A 273 -30.80 -2.18 0.62
N LEU A 274 -31.64 -2.90 -0.13
CA LEU A 274 -31.21 -3.77 -1.23
C LEU A 274 -31.90 -3.34 -2.53
N CYS A 275 -31.13 -2.85 -3.49
CA CYS A 275 -31.65 -2.36 -4.78
C CYS A 275 -31.00 -2.97 -6.02
N ASN A 276 -31.82 -3.26 -7.03
CA ASN A 276 -31.41 -3.62 -8.39
C ASN A 276 -30.47 -4.84 -8.45
N LEU A 277 -30.73 -5.85 -7.62
CA LEU A 277 -30.02 -7.12 -7.65
C LEU A 277 -30.62 -8.03 -8.72
N ALA A 278 -29.80 -8.48 -9.68
CA ALA A 278 -30.32 -9.36 -10.73
C ALA A 278 -30.45 -10.82 -10.27
N VAL A 279 -29.43 -11.40 -9.62
CA VAL A 279 -29.47 -12.81 -9.18
C VAL A 279 -28.91 -12.97 -7.77
N LEU A 280 -29.69 -13.60 -6.89
CA LEU A 280 -29.29 -14.04 -5.55
C LEU A 280 -29.45 -15.56 -5.43
N ASP A 281 -28.38 -16.33 -5.20
CA ASP A 281 -28.53 -17.78 -4.99
C ASP A 281 -29.03 -18.07 -3.57
N ILE A 282 -28.24 -17.71 -2.55
CA ILE A 282 -28.49 -18.07 -1.15
C ILE A 282 -28.61 -16.82 -0.28
N LEU A 283 -29.75 -16.70 0.41
CA LEU A 283 -29.94 -15.75 1.51
C LEU A 283 -30.26 -16.49 2.81
N CYS A 284 -29.39 -16.38 3.81
CA CYS A 284 -29.52 -17.11 5.07
C CYS A 284 -29.30 -16.23 6.31
N ASN A 285 -30.14 -16.40 7.34
CA ASN A 285 -29.96 -15.75 8.66
C ASN A 285 -29.86 -14.23 8.58
N LEU A 286 -30.75 -13.60 7.80
CA LEU A 286 -30.95 -12.15 7.79
C LEU A 286 -32.00 -11.78 8.85
N ALA A 287 -31.63 -11.01 9.88
CA ALA A 287 -32.60 -10.68 10.92
C ALA A 287 -33.55 -9.55 10.48
N VAL A 288 -33.04 -8.47 9.89
CA VAL A 288 -33.86 -7.33 9.45
C VAL A 288 -33.47 -6.88 8.05
N LEU A 289 -34.47 -6.70 7.20
CA LEU A 289 -34.38 -6.00 5.92
C LEU A 289 -35.41 -4.87 5.88
N ASP A 290 -34.99 -3.61 5.82
CA ASP A 290 -35.96 -2.49 5.76
C ASP A 290 -36.56 -2.39 4.34
N THR A 291 -35.72 -2.20 3.32
CA THR A 291 -36.17 -1.96 1.95
C THR A 291 -35.59 -2.93 0.93
N LEU A 292 -36.47 -3.55 0.14
CA LEU A 292 -36.11 -4.39 -1.00
C LEU A 292 -36.73 -3.85 -2.28
N CYS A 293 -35.89 -3.53 -3.26
CA CYS A 293 -36.29 -2.95 -4.55
C CYS A 293 -35.67 -3.71 -5.74
N ASN A 294 -36.49 -4.07 -6.73
CA ASN A 294 -36.03 -4.62 -8.02
C ASN A 294 -35.08 -5.83 -7.89
N LEU A 295 -35.49 -6.85 -7.13
CA LEU A 295 -34.84 -8.17 -7.14
C LEU A 295 -35.41 -8.99 -8.31
N ALA A 296 -34.56 -9.46 -9.22
CA ALA A 296 -35.03 -10.17 -10.40
C ALA A 296 -35.24 -11.68 -10.16
N VAL A 297 -34.26 -12.35 -9.56
CA VAL A 297 -34.26 -13.80 -9.27
C VAL A 297 -33.68 -14.07 -7.88
N SER A 298 -34.29 -14.98 -7.13
CA SER A 298 -33.73 -15.55 -5.92
C SER A 298 -34.03 -17.04 -5.83
N ASP A 299 -33.02 -17.85 -5.49
CA ASP A 299 -33.16 -19.32 -5.48
C ASP A 299 -33.50 -19.88 -4.08
N THR A 300 -32.73 -19.53 -3.05
CA THR A 300 -32.85 -20.12 -1.71
C THR A 300 -32.96 -19.05 -0.62
N LEU A 301 -34.09 -19.03 0.09
CA LEU A 301 -34.33 -18.11 1.21
C LEU A 301 -34.52 -18.87 2.53
N CYS A 302 -33.58 -18.72 3.46
CA CYS A 302 -33.65 -19.35 4.77
C CYS A 302 -33.69 -18.31 5.89
N ASN A 303 -34.81 -18.28 6.62
CA ASN A 303 -34.93 -17.62 7.92
C ASN A 303 -34.82 -16.07 7.93
N PRO A 304 -35.49 -15.31 7.02
CA PRO A 304 -35.66 -13.86 7.21
C PRO A 304 -36.63 -13.60 8.36
N ALA A 305 -36.26 -12.79 9.35
CA ALA A 305 -37.16 -12.52 10.49
C ALA A 305 -38.12 -11.35 10.23
N VAL A 306 -37.64 -10.24 9.63
CA VAL A 306 -38.43 -9.02 9.38
C VAL A 306 -38.11 -8.41 8.02
N LEU A 307 -39.15 -8.10 7.25
CA LEU A 307 -39.11 -7.34 6.00
C LEU A 307 -40.16 -6.22 6.05
N ASP A 308 -39.75 -4.96 5.95
CA ASP A 308 -40.65 -3.81 6.14
C ASP A 308 -41.27 -3.32 4.81
N THR A 309 -40.43 -3.08 3.78
CA THR A 309 -40.83 -2.45 2.53
C THR A 309 -40.40 -3.25 1.30
N LEU A 310 -41.34 -3.56 0.41
CA LEU A 310 -41.10 -4.25 -0.86
C LEU A 310 -41.60 -3.41 -2.04
N CYS A 311 -40.71 -3.09 -2.99
CA CYS A 311 -41.05 -2.36 -4.21
C CYS A 311 -40.64 -3.14 -5.48
N ASN A 312 -41.62 -3.44 -6.33
CA ASN A 312 -41.44 -4.03 -7.67
C ASN A 312 -40.71 -5.40 -7.69
N PRO A 313 -41.29 -6.46 -7.08
CA PRO A 313 -40.69 -7.79 -7.11
C PRO A 313 -40.83 -8.41 -8.51
N ALA A 314 -39.75 -8.99 -9.05
CA ALA A 314 -39.88 -10.07 -10.02
C ALA A 314 -39.75 -11.42 -9.29
N LEU A 315 -40.06 -12.49 -10.02
CA LEU A 315 -40.25 -13.88 -9.58
C LEU A 315 -39.38 -14.30 -8.37
N LEU A 316 -40.01 -14.41 -7.19
CA LEU A 316 -39.50 -15.23 -6.09
C LEU A 316 -39.90 -16.69 -6.37
N ASP A 317 -38.96 -17.53 -6.77
CA ASP A 317 -39.21 -18.98 -6.84
C ASP A 317 -39.10 -19.57 -5.42
N THR A 318 -40.23 -19.51 -4.70
CA THR A 318 -40.68 -20.38 -3.60
C THR A 318 -39.84 -20.60 -2.33
N LEU A 319 -40.44 -20.14 -1.21
CA LEU A 319 -40.67 -20.78 0.11
C LEU A 319 -39.55 -21.55 0.83
#